data_AF-A0A842MZA4-F1
#
_entry.id   AF-A0A842MZA4-F1
#
_cell.length_a   1.000
_cell.length_b   1.000
_cell.length_c   1.000
_cell.angle_alpha   90.00
_cell.angle_beta   90.00
_cell.angle_gamma   90.00
#
_symmetry.space_group_name_H-M   'P 1'
#
loop_
_entity.id
_entity.type
_entity.pdbx_description
1 polymer ?
#
loop_
_entity_poly.entity_id
_entity_poly.type
_entity_poly.pdbx_seq_one_letter_code
_entity_poly.pdbx_strand_id
1 'polypeptide(L)'
;MNERGLGFTADILILAILVSLSFAILFSFNQAEAEIIKERYAASFARNALLALLNCTADQLGGFSYQAGFRVPELDGLIIQDMVSKNFYHKDIRQLLAEDVLLNLKLKIVDKTIDTIWSNEDMNKELTALLKIVLDELVGSRFGYRFSVKAIPFETDLAKLDFNLVIENLSSSGVRLCSETVLLPLPISNDELMKLLECRVGPVLPLGLEMDPTIEVNLEFWSR
;
A
#
# COMPACT_ATOMS: atom_id res chain seq x y z
N MET A 1 58.68 30.16 -37.99
CA MET A 1 58.24 28.83 -38.47
C MET A 1 57.37 28.11 -37.41
N ASN A 2 56.41 28.80 -36.76
CA ASN A 2 55.67 28.25 -35.60
C ASN A 2 54.14 28.45 -35.62
N GLU A 3 53.55 29.10 -36.63
CA GLU A 3 52.11 29.43 -36.60
C GLU A 3 51.20 28.30 -37.10
N ARG A 4 51.73 27.30 -37.82
CA ARG A 4 50.95 26.17 -38.36
C ARG A 4 50.58 25.09 -37.33
N GLY A 5 51.22 25.09 -36.16
CA GLY A 5 50.96 24.07 -35.11
C GLY A 5 49.78 24.40 -34.20
N LEU A 6 49.53 25.69 -33.91
CA LEU A 6 48.48 26.12 -32.98
C LEU A 6 47.06 25.90 -33.53
N GLY A 7 46.83 26.19 -34.81
CA GLY A 7 45.52 25.99 -35.46
C GLY A 7 45.14 24.51 -35.56
N PHE A 8 46.08 23.66 -35.96
CA PHE A 8 45.84 22.21 -36.06
C PHE A 8 45.56 21.57 -34.69
N THR A 9 46.23 22.03 -33.64
CA THR A 9 46.00 21.55 -32.27
C THR A 9 44.63 22.00 -31.76
N ALA A 10 44.22 23.25 -32.05
CA ALA A 10 42.90 23.76 -31.68
C ALA A 10 41.77 23.02 -32.41
N ASP A 11 41.93 22.74 -33.70
CA ASP A 11 40.93 21.98 -34.49
C ASP A 11 40.76 20.55 -33.98
N ILE A 12 41.85 19.86 -33.64
CA ILE A 12 41.79 18.53 -33.03
C ILE A 12 41.09 18.57 -31.67
N LEU A 13 41.34 19.62 -30.88
CA LEU A 13 40.74 19.77 -29.55
C LEU A 13 39.24 20.05 -29.63
N ILE A 14 38.81 20.88 -30.58
CA ILE A 14 37.40 21.13 -30.88
C ILE A 14 36.71 19.84 -31.38
N LEU A 15 37.37 19.10 -32.27
CA LEU A 15 36.85 17.81 -32.76
C LEU A 15 36.71 16.80 -31.62
N ALA A 16 37.70 16.69 -30.74
CA ALA A 16 37.65 15.80 -29.58
C ALA A 16 36.52 16.18 -28.60
N ILE A 17 36.29 17.48 -28.37
CA ILE A 17 35.17 17.97 -27.56
C ILE A 17 33.84 17.62 -28.20
N LEU A 18 33.68 17.84 -29.51
CA LEU A 18 32.45 17.53 -30.23
C LEU A 18 32.14 16.03 -30.19
N VAL A 19 33.14 15.18 -30.41
CA VAL A 19 33.01 13.72 -30.31
C VAL A 19 32.63 13.31 -28.89
N SER A 20 33.30 13.85 -27.88
CA SER A 20 32.97 13.59 -26.46
C SER A 20 31.55 14.02 -26.11
N LEU A 21 31.10 15.16 -26.63
CA LEU A 21 29.74 15.66 -26.42
C LEU A 21 28.71 14.77 -27.11
N SER A 22 28.98 14.33 -28.34
CA SER A 22 28.11 13.40 -29.07
C SER A 22 27.97 12.07 -28.33
N PHE A 23 29.06 11.52 -27.80
CA PHE A 23 29.01 10.32 -26.97
C PHE A 23 28.22 10.56 -25.69
N ALA A 24 28.46 11.66 -24.97
CA ALA A 24 27.71 11.98 -23.76
C ALA A 24 26.20 12.09 -24.03
N ILE A 25 25.80 12.76 -25.11
CA ILE A 25 24.40 12.88 -25.53
C ILE A 25 23.80 11.50 -25.84
N LEU A 26 24.50 10.67 -26.63
CA LEU A 26 24.06 9.31 -26.96
C LEU A 26 23.89 8.43 -25.70
N PHE A 27 24.82 8.52 -24.75
CA PHE A 27 24.71 7.81 -23.48
C PHE A 27 23.51 8.27 -22.66
N SER A 28 23.28 9.58 -22.58
CA SER A 28 22.13 10.15 -21.86
C SER A 28 20.80 9.72 -22.49
N PHE A 29 20.69 9.69 -23.83
CA PHE A 29 19.50 9.20 -24.51
C PHE A 29 19.24 7.72 -24.24
N ASN A 30 20.27 6.89 -24.29
CA ASN A 30 20.15 5.46 -24.02
C ASN A 30 19.76 5.17 -22.56
N GLN A 31 20.26 5.97 -21.61
CA GLN A 31 19.85 5.90 -20.21
C GLN A 31 18.37 6.27 -20.05
N ALA A 32 17.93 7.36 -20.67
CA ALA A 32 16.53 7.78 -20.62
C ALA A 32 15.59 6.71 -21.22
N GLU A 33 15.97 6.08 -22.33
CA GLU A 33 15.18 5.01 -22.94
C GLU A 33 15.11 3.76 -22.05
N ALA A 34 16.23 3.39 -21.42
CA ALA A 34 16.28 2.30 -20.44
C ALA A 34 15.41 2.59 -19.20
N GLU A 35 15.39 3.82 -18.72
CA GLU A 35 14.52 4.26 -17.62
C GLU A 35 13.04 4.16 -17.99
N ILE A 36 12.66 4.63 -19.18
CA ILE A 36 11.27 4.53 -19.68
C ILE A 36 10.82 3.07 -19.78
N ILE A 37 11.68 2.17 -20.27
CA ILE A 37 11.39 0.74 -20.35
C ILE A 37 11.21 0.15 -18.95
N LYS A 38 12.09 0.53 -18.00
CA LYS A 38 12.03 0.08 -16.60
C LYS A 38 10.75 0.54 -15.91
N GLU A 39 10.31 1.77 -16.12
CA GLU A 39 9.05 2.31 -15.57
C GLU A 39 7.83 1.57 -16.13
N ARG A 40 7.76 1.36 -17.46
CA ARG A 40 6.65 0.61 -18.08
C ARG A 40 6.58 -0.82 -17.60
N TYR A 41 7.73 -1.47 -17.46
CA TYR A 41 7.81 -2.81 -16.88
C TYR A 41 7.37 -2.80 -15.41
N ALA A 42 7.83 -1.84 -14.60
CA ALA A 42 7.46 -1.71 -13.19
C ALA A 42 5.94 -1.49 -13.03
N ALA A 43 5.32 -0.63 -13.84
CA ALA A 43 3.87 -0.41 -13.83
C ALA A 43 3.09 -1.68 -14.17
N SER A 44 3.48 -2.36 -15.27
CA SER A 44 2.82 -3.61 -15.69
C SER A 44 2.97 -4.71 -14.64
N PHE A 45 4.17 -4.82 -14.05
CA PHE A 45 4.44 -5.77 -12.98
C PHE A 45 3.65 -5.44 -11.71
N ALA A 46 3.57 -4.16 -11.31
CA ALA A 46 2.82 -3.72 -10.12
C ALA A 46 1.35 -4.06 -10.24
N ARG A 47 0.74 -3.78 -11.41
CA ARG A 47 -0.66 -4.08 -11.67
C ARG A 47 -0.94 -5.58 -11.59
N ASN A 48 -0.12 -6.39 -12.26
CA ASN A 48 -0.28 -7.84 -12.26
C ASN A 48 -0.02 -8.44 -10.88
N ALA A 49 1.00 -7.95 -10.18
CA ALA A 49 1.34 -8.36 -8.81
C ALA A 49 0.19 -8.07 -7.85
N LEU A 50 -0.34 -6.85 -7.88
CA LEU A 50 -1.43 -6.43 -7.00
C LEU A 50 -2.71 -7.24 -7.28
N LEU A 51 -3.07 -7.44 -8.54
CA LEU A 51 -4.22 -8.27 -8.92
C LEU A 51 -4.03 -9.73 -8.54
N ALA A 52 -2.86 -10.30 -8.76
CA ALA A 52 -2.55 -11.68 -8.39
C ALA A 52 -2.64 -11.85 -6.87
N LEU A 53 -1.98 -10.97 -6.12
CA LEU A 53 -1.98 -10.98 -4.65
C LEU A 53 -3.41 -10.94 -4.10
N LEU A 54 -4.25 -10.01 -4.59
CA LEU A 54 -5.61 -9.82 -4.10
C LEU A 54 -6.54 -11.02 -4.38
N ASN A 55 -6.27 -11.81 -5.41
CA ASN A 55 -7.06 -12.97 -5.80
C ASN A 55 -6.45 -14.31 -5.34
N CYS A 56 -5.29 -14.29 -4.69
CA CYS A 56 -4.72 -15.50 -4.08
C CYS A 56 -5.42 -15.81 -2.76
N THR A 57 -5.63 -17.09 -2.50
CA THR A 57 -6.11 -17.55 -1.20
C THR A 57 -4.98 -17.54 -0.18
N ALA A 58 -5.33 -17.42 1.10
CA ALA A 58 -4.34 -17.56 2.18
C ALA A 58 -3.58 -18.89 2.09
N ASP A 59 -4.26 -19.99 1.74
CA ASP A 59 -3.67 -21.33 1.59
C ASP A 59 -2.56 -21.38 0.54
N GLN A 60 -2.77 -20.73 -0.61
CA GLN A 60 -1.77 -20.66 -1.68
C GLN A 60 -0.50 -19.92 -1.27
N LEU A 61 -0.58 -19.11 -0.21
CA LEU A 61 0.51 -18.28 0.29
C LEU A 61 1.15 -18.85 1.58
N GLY A 62 0.82 -20.09 1.95
CA GLY A 62 1.35 -20.76 3.14
C GLY A 62 0.38 -20.80 4.32
N GLY A 63 -0.75 -20.08 4.22
CA GLY A 63 -1.86 -20.09 5.17
C GLY A 63 -1.54 -19.47 6.53
N PHE A 64 -2.57 -19.01 7.23
CA PHE A 64 -2.43 -18.62 8.64
C PHE A 64 -3.74 -18.79 9.40
N SER A 65 -3.60 -18.98 10.71
CA SER A 65 -4.69 -19.12 11.66
C SER A 65 -4.47 -18.13 12.80
N TYR A 66 -5.51 -17.39 13.20
CA TYR A 66 -5.45 -16.53 14.38
C TYR A 66 -6.60 -16.85 15.34
N GLN A 67 -6.42 -16.51 16.61
CA GLN A 67 -7.49 -16.61 17.61
C GLN A 67 -8.38 -15.37 17.49
N ALA A 68 -9.66 -15.56 17.17
CA ALA A 68 -10.61 -14.45 17.11
C ALA A 68 -10.97 -13.98 18.53
N GLY A 69 -10.11 -13.17 19.12
CA GLY A 69 -10.42 -12.41 20.34
C GLY A 69 -10.78 -10.98 19.98
N PHE A 70 -12.00 -10.54 20.28
CA PHE A 70 -12.38 -9.13 20.14
C PHE A 70 -12.27 -8.44 21.49
N ARG A 71 -11.55 -7.33 21.55
CA ARG A 71 -11.68 -6.38 22.66
C ARG A 71 -12.87 -5.47 22.37
N VAL A 72 -13.90 -5.56 23.20
CA VAL A 72 -15.09 -4.72 23.12
C VAL A 72 -14.99 -3.62 24.19
N PRO A 73 -14.94 -2.33 23.81
CA PRO A 73 -14.81 -1.23 24.77
C PRO A 73 -15.95 -1.13 25.79
N GLU A 74 -17.19 -1.54 25.46
CA GLU A 74 -18.33 -1.48 26.43
C GLU A 74 -18.18 -2.44 27.61
N LEU A 75 -17.28 -3.43 27.51
CA LEU A 75 -17.14 -4.54 28.46
C LEU A 75 -15.87 -4.46 29.29
N ASP A 76 -15.27 -3.26 29.43
CA ASP A 76 -14.13 -3.01 30.33
C ASP A 76 -12.96 -4.00 30.09
N GLY A 77 -12.67 -4.28 28.81
CA GLY A 77 -11.58 -5.18 28.42
C GLY A 77 -11.88 -6.67 28.55
N LEU A 78 -13.14 -7.08 28.75
CA LEU A 78 -13.52 -8.49 28.64
C LEU A 78 -13.28 -8.96 27.19
N ILE A 79 -12.22 -9.74 26.99
CA ILE A 79 -11.97 -10.39 25.71
C ILE A 79 -13.10 -11.41 25.53
N ILE A 80 -13.98 -11.18 24.55
CA ILE A 80 -14.88 -12.24 24.09
C ILE A 80 -13.99 -13.20 23.28
N GLN A 81 -13.33 -14.10 24.01
CA GLN A 81 -12.64 -15.26 23.47
C GLN A 81 -13.71 -16.28 23.09
N ASP A 82 -14.33 -16.12 21.93
CA ASP A 82 -14.80 -17.32 21.26
C ASP A 82 -13.55 -18.08 20.84
N MET A 83 -13.21 -19.14 21.59
CA MET A 83 -12.07 -20.05 21.35
C MET A 83 -12.23 -20.87 20.05
N VAL A 84 -12.83 -20.29 19.02
CA VAL A 84 -12.94 -20.89 17.70
C VAL A 84 -11.75 -20.37 16.91
N SER A 85 -10.69 -21.19 16.81
CA SER A 85 -9.65 -20.99 15.81
C SER A 85 -10.33 -20.91 14.44
N LYS A 86 -10.44 -19.71 13.89
CA LYS A 86 -11.02 -19.55 12.55
C LYS A 86 -9.92 -19.83 11.53
N ASN A 87 -10.08 -20.93 10.81
CA ASN A 87 -9.22 -21.27 9.70
C ASN A 87 -9.69 -20.54 8.44
N PHE A 88 -8.87 -19.63 7.94
CA PHE A 88 -9.19 -18.80 6.78
C PHE A 88 -8.45 -19.18 5.50
N TYR A 89 -7.92 -20.40 5.44
CA TYR A 89 -7.19 -20.94 4.28
C TYR A 89 -7.91 -20.71 2.93
N HIS A 90 -9.24 -20.79 2.93
CA HIS A 90 -10.07 -20.64 1.74
C HIS A 90 -10.37 -19.19 1.34
N LYS A 91 -10.02 -18.19 2.17
CA LYS A 91 -10.32 -16.79 1.88
C LYS A 91 -9.23 -16.15 1.03
N ASP A 92 -9.66 -15.33 0.10
CA ASP A 92 -8.77 -14.52 -0.73
C ASP A 92 -8.19 -13.35 0.08
N ILE A 93 -6.99 -12.88 -0.27
CA ILE A 93 -6.36 -11.73 0.39
C ILE A 93 -7.28 -10.50 0.37
N ARG A 94 -8.03 -10.28 -0.71
CA ARG A 94 -9.06 -9.22 -0.77
C ARG A 94 -10.05 -9.30 0.40
N GLN A 95 -10.55 -10.49 0.69
CA GLN A 95 -11.52 -10.70 1.77
C GLN A 95 -10.86 -10.51 3.14
N LEU A 96 -9.64 -11.02 3.30
CA LEU A 96 -8.87 -10.88 4.54
C LEU A 96 -8.52 -9.43 4.85
N LEU A 97 -8.15 -8.64 3.85
CA LEU A 97 -7.91 -7.20 4.00
C LEU A 97 -9.18 -6.45 4.39
N ALA A 98 -10.31 -6.77 3.77
CA ALA A 98 -11.58 -6.14 4.12
C ALA A 98 -12.02 -6.49 5.55
N GLU A 99 -11.81 -7.73 5.98
CA GLU A 99 -12.05 -8.16 7.36
C GLU A 99 -11.09 -7.49 8.35
N ASP A 100 -9.79 -7.42 8.04
CA ASP A 100 -8.81 -6.76 8.90
C ASP A 100 -9.17 -5.28 9.11
N VAL A 101 -9.55 -4.60 8.03
CA VAL A 101 -10.01 -3.21 8.11
C VAL A 101 -11.18 -3.09 9.06
N LEU A 102 -12.26 -3.86 8.85
CA LEU A 102 -13.45 -3.80 9.70
C LEU A 102 -13.12 -4.06 11.17
N LEU A 103 -12.26 -5.04 11.44
CA LEU A 103 -11.94 -5.47 12.80
C LEU A 103 -10.94 -4.55 13.52
N ASN A 104 -10.32 -3.61 12.80
CA ASN A 104 -9.31 -2.71 13.34
C ASN A 104 -9.59 -1.22 12.99
N LEU A 105 -10.85 -0.89 12.67
CA LEU A 105 -11.29 0.50 12.47
C LEU A 105 -11.07 1.34 13.73
N LYS A 106 -10.42 2.49 13.56
CA LYS A 106 -10.16 3.45 14.64
C LYS A 106 -11.20 4.57 14.59
N LEU A 107 -11.88 4.81 15.70
CA LEU A 107 -12.81 5.92 15.86
C LEU A 107 -12.07 7.14 16.43
N LYS A 108 -12.15 8.26 15.74
CA LYS A 108 -11.68 9.56 16.21
C LYS A 108 -12.89 10.44 16.45
N ILE A 109 -13.17 10.82 17.69
CA ILE A 109 -14.27 11.73 18.03
C ILE A 109 -13.70 13.16 18.11
N VAL A 110 -14.44 14.15 17.62
CA VAL A 110 -14.05 15.56 17.75
C VAL A 110 -13.80 15.86 19.25
N ASP A 111 -12.62 16.43 19.55
CA ASP A 111 -12.13 16.80 20.89
C ASP A 111 -11.68 15.69 21.88
N LYS A 112 -11.66 14.39 21.51
CA LYS A 112 -11.04 13.32 22.34
C LYS A 112 -10.41 12.20 21.49
N THR A 113 -9.24 11.71 21.92
CA THR A 113 -8.42 10.75 21.17
C THR A 113 -8.81 9.29 21.43
N ILE A 114 -9.23 8.62 20.36
CA ILE A 114 -9.13 7.20 19.97
C ILE A 114 -9.65 6.17 20.99
N ASP A 115 -10.92 5.79 20.82
CA ASP A 115 -11.37 4.43 21.13
C ASP A 115 -11.27 3.58 19.85
N THR A 116 -10.67 2.39 19.96
CA THR A 116 -10.78 1.38 18.89
C THR A 116 -12.18 0.80 18.97
N ILE A 117 -12.94 0.81 17.88
CA ILE A 117 -14.30 0.24 17.88
C ILE A 117 -14.20 -1.25 18.16
N TRP A 118 -13.27 -1.88 17.43
CA TRP A 118 -12.78 -3.21 17.65
C TRP A 118 -11.27 -3.20 17.46
N SER A 119 -10.59 -4.11 18.15
CA SER A 119 -9.19 -4.37 17.91
C SER A 119 -8.96 -5.87 17.88
N ASN A 120 -8.47 -6.34 16.74
CA ASN A 120 -7.95 -7.68 16.56
C ASN A 120 -6.51 -7.56 16.05
N GLU A 121 -5.61 -7.19 16.97
CA GLU A 121 -4.19 -7.03 16.65
C GLU A 121 -3.54 -8.33 16.16
N ASP A 122 -4.04 -9.48 16.62
CA ASP A 122 -3.46 -10.77 16.26
C ASP A 122 -3.71 -11.09 14.78
N MET A 123 -4.93 -10.85 14.28
CA MET A 123 -5.22 -10.94 12.85
C MET A 123 -4.32 -10.02 12.03
N ASN A 124 -4.21 -8.74 12.44
CA ASN A 124 -3.42 -7.75 11.73
C ASN A 124 -1.93 -8.15 11.67
N LYS A 125 -1.37 -8.61 12.80
CA LYS A 125 0.04 -9.08 12.87
C LYS A 125 0.29 -10.25 11.94
N GLU A 126 -0.56 -11.28 12.00
CA GLU A 126 -0.40 -12.48 11.16
C GLU A 126 -0.58 -12.16 9.67
N LEU A 127 -1.59 -11.37 9.31
CA LEU A 127 -1.83 -10.94 7.93
C LEU A 127 -0.67 -10.08 7.41
N THR A 128 -0.17 -9.15 8.22
CA THR A 128 0.99 -8.31 7.89
C THR A 128 2.24 -9.15 7.67
N ALA A 129 2.49 -10.15 8.52
CA ALA A 129 3.63 -11.04 8.38
C ALA A 129 3.56 -11.87 7.08
N LEU A 130 2.39 -12.45 6.80
CA LEU A 130 2.14 -13.19 5.56
C LEU A 130 2.39 -12.30 4.33
N LEU A 131 1.72 -11.14 4.28
CA LEU A 131 1.82 -10.21 3.14
C LEU A 131 3.25 -9.75 2.93
N LYS A 132 4.01 -9.49 4.00
CA LYS A 132 5.42 -9.11 3.90
C LYS A 132 6.26 -10.22 3.25
N ILE A 133 6.12 -11.46 3.70
CA ILE A 133 6.86 -12.61 3.13
C ILE A 133 6.54 -12.75 1.64
N VAL A 134 5.26 -12.70 1.29
CA VAL A 134 4.79 -12.84 -0.09
C VAL A 134 5.29 -11.69 -0.97
N LEU A 135 5.25 -10.45 -0.48
CA LEU A 135 5.75 -9.28 -1.21
C LEU A 135 7.28 -9.33 -1.37
N ASP A 136 8.01 -9.74 -0.33
CA ASP A 136 9.46 -9.91 -0.40
C ASP A 136 9.85 -10.97 -1.45
N GLU A 137 9.11 -12.08 -1.54
CA GLU A 137 9.33 -13.11 -2.55
C GLU A 137 8.90 -12.67 -3.96
N LEU A 138 7.71 -12.10 -4.08
CA LEU A 138 7.13 -11.68 -5.36
C LEU A 138 7.94 -10.53 -5.97
N VAL A 139 8.28 -9.51 -5.20
CA VAL A 139 9.07 -8.37 -5.70
C VAL A 139 10.55 -8.77 -5.82
N GLY A 140 11.07 -9.49 -4.83
CA GLY A 140 12.47 -9.91 -4.76
C GLY A 140 13.42 -8.71 -4.67
N SER A 141 14.59 -8.85 -5.29
CA SER A 141 15.61 -7.80 -5.32
C SER A 141 15.41 -6.73 -6.40
N ARG A 142 14.33 -6.84 -7.21
CA ARG A 142 14.13 -6.02 -8.42
C ARG A 142 13.77 -4.57 -8.12
N PHE A 143 12.92 -4.38 -7.12
CA PHE A 143 12.38 -3.08 -6.73
C PHE A 143 12.38 -2.94 -5.20
N GLY A 144 12.36 -1.71 -4.71
CA GLY A 144 11.77 -1.44 -3.41
C GLY A 144 10.25 -1.41 -3.56
N TYR A 145 9.51 -1.71 -2.50
CA TYR A 145 8.05 -1.66 -2.54
C TYR A 145 7.46 -0.98 -1.30
N ARG A 146 6.29 -0.38 -1.50
CA ARG A 146 5.38 0.02 -0.43
C ARG A 146 3.99 -0.47 -0.76
N PHE A 147 3.48 -1.37 0.05
CA PHE A 147 2.09 -1.81 0.03
C PHE A 147 1.34 -1.07 1.13
N SER A 148 0.19 -0.49 0.80
CA SER A 148 -0.64 0.21 1.79
C SER A 148 -2.12 -0.08 1.59
N VAL A 149 -2.84 -0.18 2.70
CA VAL A 149 -4.29 -0.37 2.73
C VAL A 149 -4.89 0.71 3.61
N LYS A 150 -5.77 1.52 3.04
CA LYS A 150 -6.40 2.64 3.72
C LYS A 150 -7.91 2.55 3.59
N ALA A 151 -8.63 2.76 4.69
CA ALA A 151 -10.05 3.04 4.58
C ALA A 151 -10.24 4.45 4.03
N ILE A 152 -11.10 4.61 3.03
CA ILE A 152 -11.55 5.95 2.63
C ILE A 152 -12.24 6.54 3.86
N PRO A 153 -11.84 7.75 4.30
CA PRO A 153 -12.36 8.34 5.53
C PRO A 153 -13.88 8.38 5.51
N PHE A 154 -14.49 7.74 6.50
CA PHE A 154 -15.90 7.91 6.79
C PHE A 154 -16.02 8.96 7.88
N GLU A 155 -16.59 10.12 7.54
CA GLU A 155 -16.64 11.29 8.41
C GLU A 155 -18.10 11.68 8.67
N THR A 156 -18.42 11.84 9.94
CA THR A 156 -19.65 12.46 10.43
C THR A 156 -19.30 13.78 11.11
N ASP A 157 -20.33 14.54 11.47
CA ASP A 157 -20.23 15.78 12.23
C ASP A 157 -19.49 15.62 13.58
N LEU A 158 -19.47 14.41 14.14
CA LEU A 158 -18.91 14.13 15.47
C LEU A 158 -17.74 13.15 15.45
N ALA A 159 -17.58 12.35 14.40
CA ALA A 159 -16.63 11.26 14.41
C ALA A 159 -16.03 10.97 13.02
N LYS A 160 -14.81 10.42 13.04
CA LYS A 160 -14.08 9.97 11.87
C LYS A 160 -13.60 8.53 12.06
N LEU A 161 -13.87 7.69 11.08
CA LEU A 161 -13.32 6.35 11.01
C LEU A 161 -12.08 6.34 10.14
N ASP A 162 -11.03 5.68 10.63
CA ASP A 162 -9.73 5.63 9.98
C ASP A 162 -9.12 4.24 10.14
N PHE A 163 -8.48 3.77 9.07
CA PHE A 163 -7.66 2.58 9.06
C PHE A 163 -6.50 2.80 8.10
N ASN A 164 -5.30 2.39 8.53
CA ASN A 164 -4.10 2.47 7.72
C ASN A 164 -3.17 1.31 8.09
N LEU A 165 -2.85 0.49 7.10
CA LEU A 165 -1.84 -0.57 7.14
C LEU A 165 -0.79 -0.24 6.09
N VAL A 166 0.49 -0.34 6.47
CA VAL A 166 1.63 -0.08 5.58
C VAL A 166 2.68 -1.16 5.78
N ILE A 167 3.10 -1.77 4.68
CA ILE A 167 4.20 -2.73 4.60
C ILE A 167 5.19 -2.19 3.57
N GLU A 168 6.43 -1.96 3.98
CA GLU A 168 7.42 -1.38 3.09
C GLU A 168 8.79 -2.07 3.21
N ASN A 169 9.46 -2.13 2.06
CA ASN A 169 10.84 -2.57 1.91
C ASN A 169 11.50 -1.63 0.90
N LEU A 170 11.94 -0.47 1.39
CA LEU A 170 12.47 0.62 0.58
C LEU A 170 13.97 0.80 0.83
N SER A 171 14.72 1.18 -0.21
CA SER A 171 16.08 1.69 -0.04
C SER A 171 16.02 3.17 0.34
N SER A 172 17.00 3.66 1.10
CA SER A 172 17.05 5.04 1.59
C SER A 172 17.16 6.10 0.49
N SER A 173 17.53 5.71 -0.73
CA SER A 173 17.76 6.59 -1.89
C SER A 173 16.82 6.30 -3.06
N GLY A 174 15.81 5.45 -2.87
CA GLY A 174 14.90 5.05 -3.93
C GLY A 174 14.01 6.19 -4.43
N VAL A 175 13.74 6.21 -5.73
CA VAL A 175 12.76 7.09 -6.38
C VAL A 175 11.55 6.25 -6.75
N ARG A 176 10.35 6.78 -6.53
CA ARG A 176 9.11 6.08 -6.88
C ARG A 176 9.02 5.93 -8.41
N LEU A 177 8.89 4.68 -8.88
CA LEU A 177 8.78 4.34 -10.30
C LEU A 177 7.31 4.29 -10.74
N CYS A 178 6.45 3.65 -9.95
CA CYS A 178 5.03 3.53 -10.26
C CYS A 178 4.18 3.35 -9.00
N SER A 179 2.87 3.50 -9.16
CA SER A 179 1.87 3.28 -8.10
C SER A 179 0.60 2.74 -8.74
N GLU A 180 0.10 1.64 -8.20
CA GLU A 180 -1.14 0.99 -8.65
C GLU A 180 -2.11 0.91 -7.48
N THR A 181 -3.36 1.27 -7.72
CA THR A 181 -4.43 1.29 -6.70
C THR A 181 -5.61 0.46 -7.16
N VAL A 182 -6.15 -0.34 -6.26
CA VAL A 182 -7.41 -1.06 -6.41
C VAL A 182 -8.34 -0.65 -5.27
N LEU A 183 -9.57 -0.28 -5.63
CA LEU A 183 -10.64 -0.01 -4.67
C LEU A 183 -11.38 -1.31 -4.36
N LEU A 184 -11.61 -1.59 -3.08
CA LEU A 184 -12.38 -2.74 -2.62
C LEU A 184 -13.55 -2.26 -1.77
N PRO A 185 -14.79 -2.71 -2.04
CA PRO A 185 -15.89 -2.46 -1.14
C PRO A 185 -15.68 -3.23 0.16
N LEU A 186 -16.02 -2.62 1.28
CA LEU A 186 -16.12 -3.31 2.56
C LEU A 186 -17.42 -4.12 2.60
N PRO A 187 -17.43 -5.30 3.26
CA PRO A 187 -18.62 -6.11 3.42
C PRO A 187 -19.50 -5.58 4.56
N ILE A 188 -19.74 -4.27 4.58
CA ILE A 188 -20.66 -3.59 5.51
C ILE A 188 -21.36 -2.47 4.75
N SER A 189 -22.67 -2.33 4.95
CA SER A 189 -23.43 -1.21 4.39
C SER A 189 -23.15 0.08 5.16
N ASN A 190 -23.40 1.22 4.51
CA ASN A 190 -23.34 2.52 5.18
C ASN A 190 -24.30 2.59 6.39
N ASP A 191 -25.51 2.06 6.25
CA ASP A 191 -26.52 2.04 7.31
C ASP A 191 -26.07 1.24 8.54
N GLU A 192 -25.43 0.08 8.33
CA GLU A 192 -24.87 -0.72 9.42
C GLU A 192 -23.70 -0.01 10.10
N LEU A 193 -22.83 0.65 9.33
CA LEU A 193 -21.73 1.44 9.87
C LEU A 193 -22.23 2.65 10.68
N MET A 194 -23.27 3.33 10.20
CA MET A 194 -23.92 4.43 10.90
C MET A 194 -24.55 3.98 12.21
N LYS A 195 -25.29 2.86 12.21
CA LYS A 195 -25.83 2.28 13.45
C LYS A 195 -24.75 1.97 14.49
N LEU A 196 -23.60 1.47 14.05
CA LEU A 196 -22.46 1.21 14.94
C LEU A 196 -21.90 2.50 15.54
N LEU A 197 -21.80 3.58 14.74
CA LEU A 197 -21.39 4.89 15.22
C LEU A 197 -22.41 5.50 16.18
N GLU A 198 -23.71 5.39 15.88
CA GLU A 198 -24.79 5.89 16.71
C GLU A 198 -24.78 5.25 18.10
N CYS A 199 -24.52 3.93 18.18
CA CYS A 199 -24.38 3.23 19.46
C CYS A 199 -23.23 3.78 20.33
N ARG A 200 -22.20 4.38 19.72
CA ARG A 200 -20.98 4.85 20.39
C ARG A 200 -20.98 6.33 20.72
N VAL A 201 -21.46 7.15 19.79
CA VAL A 201 -21.31 8.62 19.84
C VAL A 201 -22.68 9.32 19.99
N GLY A 202 -23.79 8.57 19.90
CA GLY A 202 -25.13 9.14 19.82
C GLY A 202 -25.54 9.47 18.38
N PRO A 203 -26.71 10.09 18.15
CA PRO A 203 -27.21 10.36 16.80
C PRO A 203 -26.19 11.20 16.00
N VAL A 204 -25.81 10.71 14.82
CA VAL A 204 -24.82 11.32 13.92
C VAL A 204 -25.43 11.57 12.56
N LEU A 205 -25.02 12.66 11.91
CA LEU A 205 -25.40 12.96 10.53
C LEU A 205 -24.20 12.73 9.61
N PRO A 206 -24.37 11.99 8.49
CA PRO A 206 -23.30 11.82 7.53
C PRO A 206 -22.95 13.16 6.87
N LEU A 207 -21.66 13.50 6.81
CA LEU A 207 -21.18 14.72 6.15
C LEU A 207 -21.00 14.57 4.62
N GLY A 208 -21.27 13.37 4.07
CA GLY A 208 -21.02 13.02 2.68
C GLY A 208 -22.19 12.30 2.00
N LEU A 209 -22.01 12.02 0.69
CA LEU A 209 -22.92 11.19 -0.09
C LEU A 209 -22.92 9.74 0.45
N GLU A 210 -24.08 9.07 0.41
CA GLU A 210 -24.21 7.63 0.65
C GLU A 210 -23.36 6.85 -0.36
N MET A 211 -22.11 6.58 0.00
CA MET A 211 -21.23 5.67 -0.72
C MET A 211 -20.94 4.49 0.19
N ASP A 212 -20.95 3.29 -0.40
CA ASP A 212 -20.55 2.10 0.33
C ASP A 212 -19.12 2.26 0.86
N PRO A 213 -18.87 1.92 2.13
CA PRO A 213 -17.55 2.00 2.72
C PRO A 213 -16.54 1.25 1.87
N THR A 214 -15.45 1.90 1.51
CA THR A 214 -14.47 1.40 0.53
C THR A 214 -13.06 1.52 1.08
N ILE A 215 -12.21 0.56 0.74
CA ILE A 215 -10.77 0.58 1.05
C ILE A 215 -9.95 0.75 -0.22
N GLU A 216 -8.92 1.56 -0.12
CA GLU A 216 -7.86 1.74 -1.10
C GLU A 216 -6.73 0.77 -0.79
N VAL A 217 -6.48 -0.17 -1.70
CA VAL A 217 -5.27 -1.00 -1.67
C VAL A 217 -4.31 -0.48 -2.71
N ASN A 218 -3.13 -0.06 -2.28
CA ASN A 218 -2.11 0.52 -3.13
C ASN A 218 -0.80 -0.26 -3.05
N LEU A 219 -0.17 -0.47 -4.20
CA LEU A 219 1.17 -1.02 -4.33
C LEU A 219 2.04 -0.03 -5.12
N GLU A 220 3.06 0.51 -4.47
CA GLU A 220 4.09 1.34 -5.08
C GLU A 220 5.38 0.54 -5.29
N PHE A 221 6.04 0.75 -6.43
CA PHE A 221 7.42 0.30 -6.64
C PHE A 221 8.37 1.48 -6.72
N TRP A 222 9.56 1.24 -6.17
CA TRP A 222 10.62 2.22 -6.01
C TRP A 222 11.91 1.65 -6.60
N SER A 223 12.75 2.53 -7.16
CA SER A 223 14.11 2.13 -7.52
C SER A 223 14.88 1.73 -6.26
N ARG A 224 15.75 0.74 -6.40
CA ARG A 224 16.70 0.41 -5.33
C ARG A 224 17.94 1.28 -5.45
#